data_AF-A0A1F5FMT7-F1
#
_entry.id   AF-A0A1F5FMT7-F1
#
_cell.length_a   1.000
_cell.length_b   1.000
_cell.length_c   1.000
_cell.angle_alpha   90.00
_cell.angle_beta   90.00
_cell.angle_gamma   90.00
#
_symmetry.space_group_name_H-M   'P 1'
#
loop_
_entity.id
_entity.type
_entity.pdbx_description
1 polymer ?
#
loop_
_entity_poly.entity_id
_entity_poly.type
_entity_poly.pdbx_seq_one_letter_code
_entity_poly.pdbx_strand_id
1 'polypeptide(L)'
;MKKAVFPFFISVLVLVALACSLNPATVFATPTPLPTQTPLPTFTPLPSPTSPSRPGVDFPVRYSGTSFTVMEISLVTSWSFDGDTKIPTRTGDLFLVVYLKFEGDLNTVVLPQTEDSEKTFHIEDNNGRVDQWARFEPSPTVLVAIFVGDGSASNYIFTFPDGQEIDLQSFLY
;
A
#
# COMPACT_ATOMS: atom_id res chain seq x y z
N MET A 1 -16.98 -23.82 -48.63
CA MET A 1 -18.34 -24.24 -48.24
C MET A 1 -18.49 -25.74 -48.48
N LYS A 2 -18.60 -26.57 -47.45
CA LYS A 2 -19.01 -27.99 -47.56
C LYS A 2 -19.95 -28.30 -46.40
N LYS A 3 -21.24 -28.35 -46.70
CA LYS A 3 -22.31 -28.88 -45.83
C LYS A 3 -22.28 -30.41 -45.96
N ALA A 4 -22.25 -31.12 -44.84
CA ALA A 4 -22.58 -32.54 -44.77
C ALA A 4 -23.93 -32.70 -44.07
N VAL A 5 -24.74 -33.60 -44.62
CA VAL A 5 -26.19 -33.74 -44.49
C VAL A 5 -26.47 -35.22 -44.17
N PHE A 6 -27.29 -35.45 -43.12
CA PHE A 6 -28.16 -36.62 -42.85
C PHE A 6 -27.54 -38.02 -42.60
N PRO A 7 -28.29 -39.05 -42.12
CA PRO A 7 -29.72 -39.17 -41.66
C PRO A 7 -29.84 -39.78 -40.21
N PHE A 8 -30.91 -39.67 -39.41
CA PHE A 8 -32.32 -40.11 -39.50
C PHE A 8 -32.55 -41.64 -39.58
N PHE A 9 -32.90 -42.32 -38.48
CA PHE A 9 -33.68 -43.59 -38.42
C PHE A 9 -34.34 -43.74 -37.02
N ILE A 10 -35.67 -43.53 -36.89
CA ILE A 10 -36.78 -44.54 -36.85
C ILE A 10 -36.82 -45.32 -35.51
N SER A 11 -37.73 -44.97 -34.58
CA SER A 11 -39.13 -45.44 -34.41
C SER A 11 -39.29 -46.78 -33.69
N VAL A 12 -39.90 -46.77 -32.49
CA VAL A 12 -40.78 -47.82 -31.91
C VAL A 12 -41.61 -47.11 -30.83
N LEU A 13 -42.85 -46.64 -31.02
CA LEU A 13 -44.14 -47.34 -31.13
C LEU A 13 -44.32 -48.57 -30.22
N VAL A 14 -44.80 -48.37 -28.99
CA VAL A 14 -45.66 -49.36 -28.33
C VAL A 14 -46.84 -48.65 -27.65
N LEU A 15 -48.00 -48.92 -28.23
CA LEU A 15 -49.35 -48.65 -27.79
C LEU A 15 -49.81 -49.82 -26.92
N VAL A 16 -50.14 -49.62 -25.64
CA VAL A 16 -51.08 -50.51 -24.93
C VAL A 16 -51.93 -49.69 -23.97
N ALA A 17 -53.23 -49.79 -24.21
CA ALA A 17 -54.32 -49.22 -23.45
C ALA A 17 -54.46 -49.82 -22.05
N LEU A 18 -54.93 -49.01 -21.09
CA LEU A 18 -55.81 -49.52 -20.04
C LEU A 18 -56.70 -48.40 -19.53
N ALA A 19 -57.98 -48.50 -19.89
CA ALA A 19 -59.05 -47.71 -19.30
C ALA A 19 -59.31 -48.21 -17.87
N CYS A 20 -59.32 -47.32 -16.90
CA CYS A 20 -59.95 -47.56 -15.61
C CYS A 20 -60.55 -46.26 -15.08
N SER A 21 -61.88 -46.18 -15.17
CA SER A 21 -62.81 -45.59 -14.22
C SER A 21 -62.21 -44.62 -13.18
N LEU A 22 -62.42 -43.32 -13.38
CA LEU A 22 -62.19 -42.30 -12.35
C LEU A 22 -63.54 -41.95 -11.70
N ASN A 23 -63.80 -42.57 -10.55
CA ASN A 23 -64.73 -42.00 -9.57
C ASN A 23 -64.14 -40.68 -9.08
N PRO A 24 -64.87 -39.54 -9.13
CA PRO A 24 -64.40 -38.32 -8.49
C PRO A 24 -64.60 -38.49 -6.98
N ALA A 25 -63.58 -39.02 -6.30
CA ALA A 25 -63.47 -38.86 -4.86
C ALA A 25 -63.22 -37.38 -4.61
N THR A 26 -64.18 -36.70 -3.99
CA THR A 26 -64.05 -35.31 -3.53
C THR A 26 -63.02 -35.28 -2.41
N VAL A 27 -61.75 -35.13 -2.76
CA VAL A 27 -60.66 -34.96 -1.81
C VAL A 27 -60.80 -33.55 -1.23
N PHE A 28 -61.24 -33.45 0.03
CA PHE A 28 -61.09 -32.22 0.81
C PHE A 28 -59.58 -31.98 0.96
N ALA A 29 -59.05 -31.08 0.13
CA ALA A 29 -57.66 -30.65 0.22
C ALA A 29 -57.43 -30.06 1.62
N THR A 30 -56.62 -30.75 2.42
CA THR A 30 -56.15 -30.23 3.70
C THR A 30 -55.35 -28.96 3.43
N PRO A 31 -55.63 -27.82 4.10
CA PRO A 31 -54.89 -26.59 3.82
C PRO A 31 -53.42 -26.81 4.14
N THR A 32 -52.57 -26.72 3.12
CA THR A 32 -51.12 -26.78 3.28
C THR A 32 -50.69 -25.61 4.16
N PRO A 33 -49.96 -25.85 5.26
CA PRO A 33 -49.49 -24.75 6.10
C PRO A 33 -48.59 -23.82 5.27
N LEU A 34 -48.89 -22.52 5.33
CA LEU A 34 -48.10 -21.50 4.64
C LEU A 34 -46.68 -21.49 5.24
N PRO A 35 -45.61 -21.51 4.42
CA PRO A 35 -44.26 -21.47 4.95
C PRO A 35 -44.06 -20.20 5.77
N THR A 36 -43.61 -20.37 7.01
CA THR A 36 -43.27 -19.27 7.90
C THR A 36 -42.12 -18.48 7.26
N GLN A 37 -42.32 -17.18 7.06
CA GLN A 37 -41.29 -16.28 6.54
C GLN A 37 -40.06 -16.36 7.46
N THR A 38 -38.96 -16.88 6.94
CA THR A 38 -37.69 -16.91 7.68
C THR A 38 -37.20 -15.47 7.78
N PRO A 39 -36.93 -14.94 9.00
CA PRO A 39 -36.43 -13.58 9.14
C PRO A 39 -35.13 -13.42 8.35
N LEU A 40 -35.07 -12.37 7.53
CA LEU A 40 -33.89 -12.03 6.75
C LEU A 40 -32.75 -11.70 7.72
N PRO A 41 -31.54 -12.24 7.53
CA PRO A 41 -30.41 -11.90 8.39
C PRO A 41 -30.14 -10.40 8.30
N THR A 42 -30.09 -9.74 9.45
CA THR A 42 -29.68 -8.34 9.54
C THR A 42 -28.19 -8.26 9.20
N PHE A 43 -27.85 -7.53 8.14
CA PHE A 43 -26.45 -7.29 7.80
C PHE A 43 -25.81 -6.42 8.89
N THR A 44 -24.90 -7.00 9.65
CA THR A 44 -24.01 -6.24 10.52
C THR A 44 -23.00 -5.51 9.63
N PRO A 45 -22.91 -4.17 9.66
CA PRO A 45 -21.89 -3.46 8.90
C PRO A 45 -20.51 -3.95 9.36
N LEU A 46 -19.69 -4.37 8.40
CA LEU A 46 -18.30 -4.70 8.66
C LEU A 46 -17.59 -3.40 9.09
N PRO A 47 -16.75 -3.39 10.13
CA PRO A 47 -15.96 -2.23 10.46
C PRO A 47 -15.16 -1.81 9.23
N SER A 48 -15.22 -0.51 8.90
CA SER A 48 -14.36 0.06 7.86
C SER A 48 -12.90 -0.24 8.23
N PRO A 49 -12.05 -0.68 7.30
CA PRO A 49 -10.64 -0.83 7.58
C PRO A 49 -10.11 0.53 8.05
N THR A 50 -9.62 0.59 9.28
CA THR A 50 -8.85 1.74 9.75
C THR A 50 -7.54 1.70 8.98
N SER A 51 -7.23 2.76 8.23
CA SER A 51 -5.93 2.88 7.58
C SER A 51 -4.84 2.71 8.64
N PRO A 52 -3.80 1.90 8.38
CA PRO A 52 -2.69 1.79 9.31
C PRO A 52 -2.08 3.18 9.50
N SER A 53 -1.91 3.59 10.75
CA SER A 53 -1.22 4.82 11.09
C SER A 53 0.22 4.78 10.59
N ARG A 54 0.68 5.89 10.00
CA ARG A 54 2.00 5.97 9.35
C ARG A 54 3.04 6.63 10.27
N PRO A 55 4.08 5.90 10.70
CA PRO A 55 5.21 6.49 11.44
C PRO A 55 5.85 7.63 10.65
N GLY A 56 6.26 8.70 11.32
CA GLY A 56 6.86 9.89 10.70
C GLY A 56 5.89 10.91 10.12
N VAL A 57 4.63 10.52 9.83
CA VAL A 57 3.52 11.41 9.44
C VAL A 57 2.59 11.65 10.62
N ASP A 58 1.96 10.57 11.10
CA ASP A 58 0.92 10.64 12.13
C ASP A 58 1.54 10.64 13.54
N PHE A 59 2.75 10.08 13.63
CA PHE A 59 3.50 9.94 14.88
C PHE A 59 4.94 10.37 14.68
N PRO A 60 5.44 11.34 15.47
CA PRO A 60 6.84 11.73 15.39
C PRO A 60 7.74 10.58 15.85
N VAL A 61 8.84 10.38 15.12
CA VAL A 61 9.89 9.43 15.50
C VAL A 61 10.78 10.08 16.55
N ARG A 62 11.10 9.36 17.63
CA ARG A 62 11.93 9.90 18.72
C ARG A 62 13.32 9.29 18.69
N TYR A 63 14.34 10.13 18.55
CA TYR A 63 15.73 9.70 18.60
C TYR A 63 16.54 10.63 19.51
N SER A 64 17.27 10.04 20.46
CA SER A 64 18.07 10.77 21.47
C SER A 64 17.27 11.88 22.20
N GLY A 65 15.99 11.64 22.49
CA GLY A 65 15.13 12.63 23.16
C GLY A 65 14.60 13.75 22.26
N THR A 66 14.98 13.80 20.98
CA THR A 66 14.44 14.72 19.97
C THR A 66 13.36 14.02 19.16
N SER A 67 12.23 14.69 18.94
CA SER A 67 11.13 14.20 18.13
C SER A 67 11.25 14.74 16.70
N PHE A 68 11.07 13.90 15.69
CA PHE A 68 11.17 14.22 14.27
C PHE A 68 9.87 13.92 13.55
N THR A 69 9.40 14.84 12.71
CA THR A 69 8.22 14.69 11.85
C THR A 69 8.62 15.05 10.43
N VAL A 70 8.33 14.19 9.46
CA VAL A 70 8.58 14.51 8.05
C VAL A 70 7.55 15.54 7.61
N MET A 71 8.02 16.68 7.10
CA MET A 71 7.18 17.75 6.56
C MET A 71 6.98 17.59 5.06
N GLU A 72 8.09 17.37 4.34
CA GLU A 72 8.11 17.40 2.89
C GLU A 72 9.27 16.54 2.38
N ILE A 73 9.06 15.96 1.21
CA ILE A 73 10.08 15.22 0.48
C ILE A 73 10.11 15.73 -0.95
N SER A 74 11.31 15.97 -1.48
CA SER A 74 11.52 16.43 -2.84
C SER A 74 12.60 15.61 -3.54
N LEU A 75 12.34 15.23 -4.79
CA LEU A 75 13.33 14.64 -5.68
C LEU A 75 13.83 15.71 -6.66
N VAL A 76 15.12 16.01 -6.64
CA VAL A 76 15.71 17.06 -7.47
C VAL A 76 16.96 16.57 -8.20
N THR A 77 17.19 17.07 -9.41
CA THR A 77 18.35 16.68 -10.25
C THR A 77 19.66 17.34 -9.82
N SER A 78 19.58 18.41 -9.03
CA SER A 78 20.72 19.17 -8.54
C SER A 78 20.38 19.83 -7.21
N TRP A 79 21.36 19.95 -6.33
CA TRP A 79 21.24 20.66 -5.07
C TRP A 79 22.33 21.71 -4.96
N SER A 80 21.97 22.93 -4.55
CA SER A 80 22.91 24.03 -4.38
C SER A 80 23.02 24.40 -2.91
N PHE A 81 24.24 24.39 -2.37
CA PHE A 81 24.53 24.80 -1.01
C PHE A 81 25.84 25.57 -0.96
N ASP A 82 25.87 26.67 -0.19
CA ASP A 82 27.06 27.53 -0.03
C ASP A 82 27.68 27.98 -1.36
N GLY A 83 26.83 28.23 -2.37
CA GLY A 83 27.24 28.61 -3.71
C GLY A 83 27.71 27.45 -4.60
N ASP A 84 27.92 26.25 -4.05
CA ASP A 84 28.29 25.07 -4.81
C ASP A 84 27.06 24.28 -5.25
N THR A 85 26.96 23.99 -6.55
CA THR A 85 25.93 23.10 -7.08
C THR A 85 26.49 21.69 -7.24
N LYS A 86 25.81 20.72 -6.62
CA LYS A 86 26.10 19.30 -6.75
C LYS A 86 25.08 18.66 -7.69
N ILE A 87 25.52 17.63 -8.40
CA ILE A 87 24.71 16.79 -9.29
C ILE A 87 25.09 15.34 -8.96
N PRO A 88 24.14 14.39 -8.90
CA PRO A 88 24.47 13.00 -8.69
C PRO A 88 25.41 12.49 -9.79
N THR A 89 26.45 11.76 -9.41
CA THR A 89 27.49 11.30 -10.35
C THR A 89 26.98 10.24 -11.33
N ARG A 90 25.98 9.46 -10.92
CA ARG A 90 25.45 8.34 -11.70
C ARG A 90 24.17 8.74 -12.43
N THR A 91 24.04 8.32 -13.68
CA THR A 91 22.83 8.53 -14.48
C THR A 91 21.63 7.83 -13.84
N GLY A 92 20.52 8.57 -13.69
CA GLY A 92 19.29 8.06 -13.06
C GLY A 92 19.16 8.42 -11.58
N ASP A 93 20.26 8.82 -10.94
CA ASP A 93 20.24 9.24 -9.54
C ASP A 93 19.68 10.65 -9.41
N LEU A 94 18.94 10.88 -8.33
CA LEU A 94 18.39 12.17 -7.91
C LEU A 94 18.82 12.45 -6.48
N PHE A 95 18.81 13.72 -6.09
CA PHE A 95 18.84 14.08 -4.68
C PHE A 95 17.45 13.90 -4.09
N LEU A 96 17.38 13.13 -3.01
CA LEU A 96 16.20 13.01 -2.15
C LEU A 96 16.38 13.96 -0.97
N VAL A 97 15.62 15.05 -0.99
CA VAL A 97 15.65 16.10 0.03
C VAL A 97 14.48 15.88 0.99
N VAL A 98 14.79 15.60 2.25
CA VAL A 98 13.81 15.34 3.30
C VAL A 98 13.82 16.49 4.30
N TYR A 99 12.69 17.17 4.44
CA TYR A 99 12.50 18.23 5.41
C TYR A 99 11.86 17.64 6.67
N LEU A 100 12.59 17.67 7.78
CA LEU A 100 12.14 17.16 9.07
C LEU A 100 11.88 18.31 10.02
N LYS A 101 10.65 18.47 10.51
CA LYS A 101 10.41 19.27 11.72
C LYS A 101 11.00 18.52 12.90
N PHE A 102 11.71 19.20 13.78
CA PHE A 102 12.17 18.59 15.03
C PHE A 102 11.73 19.38 16.27
N GLU A 103 11.52 18.66 17.36
CA GLU A 103 11.21 19.21 18.69
C GLU A 103 12.14 18.56 19.72
N GLY A 104 13.05 19.33 20.31
CA GLY A 104 14.08 18.83 21.23
C GLY A 104 15.40 19.60 21.09
N ASP A 105 16.46 19.07 21.70
CA ASP A 105 17.82 19.61 21.57
C ASP A 105 18.62 18.82 20.54
N LEU A 106 18.78 19.39 19.35
CA LEU A 106 19.50 18.74 18.25
C LEU A 106 20.99 18.51 18.56
N ASN A 107 21.58 19.20 19.56
CA ASN A 107 22.96 18.95 19.97
C ASN A 107 23.13 17.57 20.63
N THR A 108 22.04 16.95 21.08
CA THR A 108 22.02 15.57 21.60
C THR A 108 21.94 14.52 20.50
N VAL A 109 21.71 14.95 19.26
CA VAL A 109 21.59 14.09 18.08
C VAL A 109 22.91 14.15 17.33
N VAL A 110 23.62 13.02 17.28
CA VAL A 110 24.79 12.90 16.42
C VAL A 110 24.29 12.85 14.98
N LEU A 111 24.47 13.95 14.25
CA LEU A 111 24.18 14.08 12.82
C LEU A 111 25.48 13.86 12.04
N PRO A 112 25.77 12.62 11.63
CA PRO A 112 26.98 12.30 10.86
C PRO A 112 26.93 13.04 9.51
N GLN A 113 28.05 13.67 9.16
CA GLN A 113 28.27 14.31 7.86
C GLN A 113 29.32 13.46 7.14
N THR A 114 28.98 12.23 6.76
CA THR A 114 29.94 11.30 6.14
C THR A 114 29.34 10.62 4.93
N GLU A 115 30.21 10.25 3.99
CA GLU A 115 29.87 9.48 2.79
C GLU A 115 29.72 7.98 3.07
N ASP A 116 30.19 7.52 4.23
CA ASP A 116 30.28 6.11 4.61
C ASP A 116 29.55 5.90 5.93
N SER A 117 28.41 5.21 5.90
CA SER A 117 27.37 5.46 6.90
C SER A 117 26.51 4.21 7.20
N GLU A 118 27.13 3.18 7.80
CA GLU A 118 26.43 2.01 8.36
C GLU A 118 25.81 2.28 9.76
N LYS A 119 26.08 3.44 10.37
CA LYS A 119 25.71 3.75 11.77
C LYS A 119 24.97 5.08 11.93
N THR A 120 24.29 5.48 10.88
CA THR A 120 23.84 6.84 10.62
C THR A 120 22.44 6.78 10.03
N PHE A 121 21.84 7.95 9.86
CA PHE A 121 20.65 8.07 9.02
C PHE A 121 20.98 7.59 7.61
N HIS A 122 20.23 6.63 7.12
CA HIS A 122 20.38 6.15 5.77
C HIS A 122 19.04 6.06 5.07
N ILE A 123 19.12 6.11 3.75
CA ILE A 123 18.01 5.76 2.88
C ILE A 123 18.41 4.51 2.13
N GLU A 124 17.51 3.53 2.17
CA GLU A 124 17.57 2.34 1.34
C GLU A 124 16.56 2.46 0.21
N ASP A 125 17.05 2.35 -1.04
CA ASP A 125 16.21 2.14 -2.20
C ASP A 125 15.89 0.64 -2.38
N ASN A 126 14.94 0.31 -3.25
CA ASN A 126 14.54 -1.09 -3.46
C ASN A 126 15.62 -1.99 -4.07
N ASN A 127 16.77 -1.44 -4.48
CA ASN A 127 17.92 -2.22 -4.92
C ASN A 127 18.89 -2.52 -3.76
N GLY A 128 18.53 -2.14 -2.53
CA GLY A 128 19.37 -2.26 -1.34
C GLY A 128 20.54 -1.27 -1.36
N ARG A 129 20.45 -0.20 -2.17
CA ARG A 129 21.49 0.81 -2.20
C ARG A 129 21.30 1.73 -1.00
N VAL A 130 22.34 1.79 -0.17
CA VAL A 130 22.45 2.72 0.94
C VAL A 130 23.09 4.00 0.41
N ASP A 131 22.41 5.13 0.60
CA ASP A 131 22.86 6.41 0.03
C ASP A 131 24.26 6.82 0.52
N GLN A 132 25.11 7.24 -0.42
CA GLN A 132 26.54 7.54 -0.21
C GLN A 132 26.80 8.98 0.28
N TRP A 133 25.74 9.77 0.52
CA TRP A 133 25.90 11.16 0.91
C TRP A 133 24.72 11.58 1.77
N ALA A 134 24.97 11.94 3.03
CA ALA A 134 23.98 12.54 3.91
C ALA A 134 24.50 13.90 4.38
N ARG A 135 23.78 14.96 4.04
CA ARG A 135 24.04 16.30 4.60
C ARG A 135 22.86 16.73 5.45
N PHE A 136 23.18 17.26 6.63
CA PHE A 136 22.19 17.82 7.55
C PHE A 136 22.36 19.32 7.72
N GLU A 137 21.31 20.08 7.41
CA GLU A 137 21.27 21.53 7.60
C GLU A 137 20.26 21.89 8.70
N PRO A 138 20.73 22.22 9.90
CA PRO A 138 19.85 22.68 10.96
C PRO A 138 19.43 24.13 10.71
N SER A 139 18.14 24.32 10.51
CA SER A 139 17.39 25.56 10.72
C SER A 139 16.73 25.48 12.10
N PRO A 140 16.43 26.58 12.81
CA PRO A 140 16.00 26.57 14.22
C PRO A 140 14.93 25.54 14.61
N THR A 141 14.07 25.11 13.68
CA THR A 141 13.06 24.07 13.91
C THR A 141 12.98 23.01 12.80
N VAL A 142 13.85 23.10 11.77
CA VAL A 142 13.80 22.22 10.60
C VAL A 142 15.19 21.65 10.35
N LEU A 143 15.26 20.34 10.17
CA LEU A 143 16.44 19.62 9.74
C LEU A 143 16.23 19.22 8.29
N VAL A 144 17.08 19.70 7.39
CA VAL A 144 17.09 19.23 6.00
C VAL A 144 18.09 18.10 5.89
N ALA A 145 17.63 16.92 5.48
CA ALA A 145 18.46 15.75 5.24
C ALA A 145 18.48 15.45 3.74
N ILE A 146 19.65 15.45 3.13
CA ILE A 146 19.80 15.31 1.68
C ILE A 146 20.54 14.03 1.38
N PHE A 147 19.97 13.20 0.52
CA PHE A 147 20.51 11.91 0.12
C PHE A 147 20.58 11.74 -1.39
N VAL A 148 21.30 10.73 -1.89
CA VAL A 148 21.44 10.44 -3.32
C VAL A 148 20.84 9.07 -3.64
N GLY A 149 19.56 9.06 -4.03
CA GLY A 149 18.80 7.85 -4.34
C GLY A 149 18.64 7.59 -5.83
N ASP A 150 18.24 6.37 -6.21
CA ASP A 150 17.82 6.05 -7.58
C ASP A 150 16.45 6.69 -7.83
N GLY A 151 16.35 7.63 -8.77
CA GLY A 151 15.10 8.35 -9.05
C GLY A 151 13.97 7.46 -9.57
N SER A 152 14.27 6.21 -9.95
CA SER A 152 13.30 5.20 -10.37
C SER A 152 12.87 4.24 -9.25
N ALA A 153 13.40 4.41 -8.03
CA ALA A 153 13.03 3.57 -6.90
C ALA A 153 11.55 3.69 -6.57
N SER A 154 10.89 2.55 -6.34
CA SER A 154 9.48 2.50 -5.95
C SER A 154 9.22 2.68 -4.45
N ASN A 155 10.28 2.85 -3.65
CA ASN A 155 10.21 3.10 -2.22
C ASN A 155 11.53 3.71 -1.73
N TYR A 156 11.45 4.48 -0.65
CA TYR A 156 12.58 5.02 0.08
C TYR A 156 12.30 4.84 1.57
N ILE A 157 13.18 4.12 2.27
CA ILE A 157 13.06 3.93 3.72
C ILE A 157 14.12 4.76 4.43
N PHE A 158 13.69 5.69 5.26
CA PHE A 158 14.58 6.48 6.11
C PHE A 158 14.75 5.80 7.46
N THR A 159 15.97 5.39 7.78
CA THR A 159 16.27 4.63 8.99
C THR A 159 17.08 5.48 9.96
N PHE A 160 16.64 5.52 11.22
CA PHE A 160 17.34 6.19 12.32
C PHE A 160 18.43 5.27 12.89
N PRO A 161 19.45 5.80 13.58
CA PRO A 161 20.55 4.99 14.14
C PRO A 161 20.12 3.93 15.16
N ASP A 162 18.93 4.04 15.74
CA ASP A 162 18.35 3.05 16.65
C ASP A 162 17.44 2.02 15.95
N GLY A 163 17.38 2.05 14.62
CA GLY A 163 16.62 1.12 13.79
C GLY A 163 15.15 1.49 13.58
N GLN A 164 14.70 2.67 14.05
CA GLN A 164 13.36 3.16 13.67
C GLN A 164 13.35 3.54 12.20
N GLU A 165 12.26 3.20 11.49
CA GLU A 165 12.12 3.42 10.06
C GLU A 165 10.93 4.31 9.74
N ILE A 166 11.09 5.16 8.72
CA ILE A 166 10.01 5.93 8.11
C ILE A 166 9.98 5.59 6.63
N ASP A 167 8.86 5.04 6.17
CA ASP A 167 8.58 4.92 4.74
C ASP A 167 8.29 6.33 4.19
N LEU A 168 9.12 6.79 3.25
CA LEU A 168 9.06 8.10 2.62
C LEU A 168 8.20 8.11 1.33
N GLN A 169 7.79 6.95 0.81
CA GLN A 169 7.08 6.87 -0.47
C GLN A 169 5.71 7.58 -0.46
N SER A 170 5.05 7.67 0.70
CA SER A 170 3.80 8.42 0.91
C SER A 170 3.86 9.85 0.46
N PHE A 171 5.01 10.47 0.65
CA PHE A 171 5.14 11.92 0.54
C PHE A 171 5.43 12.35 -0.89
N LEU A 172 5.62 11.38 -1.80
CA LEU A 172 5.90 11.62 -3.21
C LEU A 172 4.62 11.61 -4.08
N TYR A 173 3.42 11.45 -3.48
CA TYR A 173 2.12 11.37 -4.17
C TYR A 173 1.12 12.44 -3.74
#